data_AF-A0A8C3Q6F4-F1
#
_entry.id   AF-A0A8C3Q6F4-F1
#
_cell.length_a   1.000
_cell.length_b   1.000
_cell.length_c   1.000
_cell.angle_alpha   90.00
_cell.angle_beta   90.00
_cell.angle_gamma   90.00
#
_symmetry.space_group_name_H-M   'P 1'
#
loop_
_entity.id
_entity.type
_entity.pdbx_description
1 polymer ?
#
loop_
_entity_poly.entity_id
_entity_poly.type
_entity_poly.pdbx_seq_one_letter_code
_entity_poly.pdbx_strand_id
1 'polypeptide(L)'
;MTSLAEQLKRLALPQTDPSLLDRSEVASLLFTCKEAATIDRDTFFAIGCTGLDELMGIDPSFEEFQSSLFSSTAKGLERSVQTKAVNQQLDKNISLFLIHLSPYFMLKPAQKCLEWLIQRFHIHLYNQDSLIGCVLPYHETNLFVRVIQLLDIKSPTHKWHWMDPIRVKYFTDAR
;
A
#
# COMPACT_ATOMS: atom_id res chain seq x y z
N MET A 1 4.92 -10.48 27.12
CA MET A 1 3.65 -9.71 27.09
C MET A 1 2.55 -10.57 27.73
N THR A 2 1.56 -9.98 28.39
CA THR A 2 0.47 -10.74 29.04
C THR A 2 -0.61 -11.14 28.02
N SER A 3 -1.23 -12.31 28.22
CA SER A 3 -2.25 -12.90 27.33
C SER A 3 -3.39 -11.91 26.97
N LEU A 4 -3.81 -11.06 27.91
CA LEU A 4 -4.86 -10.05 27.68
C LEU A 4 -4.43 -8.94 26.71
N ALA A 5 -3.18 -8.48 26.79
CA ALA A 5 -2.69 -7.45 25.88
C ALA A 5 -2.63 -7.97 24.43
N GLU A 6 -2.31 -9.25 24.23
CA GLU A 6 -2.37 -9.89 22.92
C GLU A 6 -3.81 -10.07 22.43
N GLN A 7 -4.75 -10.43 23.32
CA GLN A 7 -6.17 -10.51 22.97
C GLN A 7 -6.76 -9.16 22.54
N LEU A 8 -6.41 -8.08 23.22
CA LEU A 8 -6.84 -6.72 22.85
C LEU A 8 -6.24 -6.29 21.50
N LYS A 9 -4.96 -6.58 21.25
CA LYS A 9 -4.34 -6.31 19.95
C LYS A 9 -4.99 -7.07 18.80
N ARG A 10 -5.42 -8.33 19.02
CA ARG A 10 -6.13 -9.11 18.00
C ARG A 10 -7.52 -8.57 17.67
N LEU A 11 -8.15 -7.89 18.61
CA LEU A 11 -9.47 -7.27 18.43
C LEU A 11 -9.38 -5.85 17.84
N ALA A 12 -8.19 -5.24 17.84
CA ALA A 12 -7.99 -3.93 17.26
C ALA A 12 -8.24 -4.00 15.75
N LEU A 13 -9.16 -3.17 15.26
CA LEU A 13 -9.42 -3.05 13.84
C LEU A 13 -8.34 -2.15 13.21
N PRO A 14 -7.98 -2.34 11.94
CA PRO A 14 -7.04 -1.45 11.26
C PRO A 14 -7.52 0.01 11.24
N GLN A 15 -8.83 0.24 11.33
CA GLN A 15 -9.45 1.57 11.41
C GLN A 15 -9.14 2.32 12.72
N THR A 16 -8.69 1.60 13.74
CA THR A 16 -8.28 2.15 15.04
C THR A 16 -6.77 2.38 15.12
N ASP A 17 -6.04 2.18 14.03
CA ASP A 17 -4.60 2.41 14.01
C ASP A 17 -4.30 3.91 14.17
N PRO A 18 -3.60 4.33 15.24
CA PRO A 18 -3.29 5.74 15.48
C PRO A 18 -2.41 6.36 14.39
N SER A 19 -1.68 5.55 13.59
CA SER A 19 -0.92 6.04 12.43
C SER A 19 -1.81 6.65 11.34
N LEU A 20 -3.10 6.28 11.28
CA LEU A 20 -4.05 6.92 10.37
C LEU A 20 -4.36 8.38 10.75
N LEU A 21 -4.12 8.75 12.02
CA LEU A 21 -4.37 10.08 12.56
C LEU A 21 -3.08 10.90 12.69
N ASP A 22 -1.92 10.24 12.80
CA ASP A 22 -0.62 10.86 12.94
C ASP A 22 0.00 11.18 11.57
N ARG A 23 0.02 12.47 11.21
CA ARG A 23 0.62 12.95 9.95
C ARG A 23 2.15 13.06 9.98
N SER A 24 2.80 12.76 11.11
CA SER A 24 4.25 12.93 11.24
C SER A 24 5.06 11.87 10.48
N GLU A 25 4.48 10.68 10.27
CA GLU A 25 5.10 9.58 9.52
C GLU A 25 4.13 8.99 8.50
N VAL A 26 4.25 9.43 7.24
CA VAL A 26 3.41 8.94 6.14
C VAL A 26 4.11 7.80 5.41
N ALA A 27 3.47 6.63 5.36
CA ALA A 27 3.98 5.46 4.64
C ALA A 27 4.08 5.75 3.14
N SER A 28 5.26 5.57 2.53
CA SER A 28 5.49 5.88 1.12
C SER A 28 6.47 4.91 0.46
N LEU A 29 6.16 4.49 -0.76
CA LEU A 29 7.01 3.66 -1.60
C LEU A 29 8.02 4.50 -2.39
N LEU A 30 7.63 5.70 -2.83
CA LEU A 30 8.48 6.56 -3.67
C LEU A 30 9.31 7.54 -2.85
N PHE A 31 8.75 8.08 -1.77
CA PHE A 31 9.35 9.14 -0.97
C PHE A 31 9.83 8.63 0.39
N THR A 32 10.65 9.42 1.08
CA THR A 32 10.89 9.20 2.51
C THR A 32 9.65 9.59 3.32
N CYS A 33 9.47 9.07 4.53
CA CYS A 33 8.29 9.40 5.36
C CYS A 33 8.14 10.91 5.60
N LYS A 34 9.27 11.63 5.70
CA LYS A 34 9.28 13.09 5.89
C LYS A 34 8.88 13.85 4.63
N GLU A 35 9.36 13.43 3.47
CA GLU A 35 8.96 14.04 2.20
C GLU A 35 7.48 13.76 1.94
N ALA A 36 7.03 12.51 2.09
CA ALA A 36 5.64 12.11 1.91
C ALA A 36 4.68 12.92 2.80
N ALA A 37 5.08 13.23 4.04
CA ALA A 37 4.29 14.06 4.96
C ALA A 37 4.07 15.51 4.48
N THR A 38 4.91 16.01 3.55
CA THR A 38 4.77 17.35 2.97
C THR A 38 3.98 17.37 1.65
N ILE A 39 3.72 16.20 1.06
CA ILE A 39 3.00 16.06 -0.20
C ILE A 39 1.50 15.98 0.09
N ASP A 40 0.73 16.79 -0.65
CA ASP A 40 -0.72 16.79 -0.51
C ASP A 40 -1.39 15.70 -1.36
N ARG A 41 -2.65 15.42 -1.02
CA ARG A 41 -3.42 14.36 -1.68
C ARG A 41 -3.59 14.59 -3.18
N ASP A 42 -3.73 15.85 -3.62
CA ASP A 42 -3.90 16.16 -5.04
C ASP A 42 -2.63 15.84 -5.84
N THR A 43 -1.45 16.07 -5.26
CA THR A 43 -0.19 15.67 -5.87
C THR A 43 -0.05 14.14 -5.96
N PHE A 44 -0.36 13.40 -4.89
CA PHE A 44 -0.35 11.94 -4.94
C PHE A 44 -1.33 11.38 -5.98
N PHE A 45 -2.51 11.99 -6.09
CA PHE A 45 -3.50 11.62 -7.10
C PHE A 45 -2.97 11.85 -8.51
N ALA A 46 -2.38 13.01 -8.79
CA ALA A 46 -1.80 13.32 -10.09
C ALA A 46 -0.65 12.35 -10.47
N ILE A 47 0.20 11.99 -9.50
CA ILE A 47 1.25 10.97 -9.67
C ILE A 47 0.63 9.64 -10.07
N GLY A 48 -0.40 9.20 -9.33
CA GLY A 48 -1.12 7.95 -9.60
C GLY A 48 -1.74 7.90 -10.98
N CYS A 49 -2.48 8.95 -11.38
CA CYS A 49 -3.09 9.05 -12.71
C CYS A 49 -2.04 9.03 -13.82
N THR A 50 -0.94 9.76 -13.66
CA THR A 50 0.17 9.73 -14.65
C THR A 50 0.75 8.33 -14.78
N GLY A 51 0.91 7.60 -13.67
CA GLY A 51 1.34 6.21 -13.69
C GLY A 51 0.36 5.29 -14.42
N LEU A 52 -0.95 5.50 -14.22
CA LEU A 52 -1.99 4.72 -14.89
C LEU A 52 -2.01 4.98 -16.39
N ASP A 53 -1.93 6.25 -16.82
CA ASP A 53 -1.92 6.61 -18.25
C ASP A 53 -0.70 6.00 -18.96
N GLU A 54 0.47 6.03 -18.32
CA GLU A 54 1.69 5.35 -18.81
C GLU A 54 1.50 3.81 -18.88
N LEU A 55 0.85 3.18 -17.90
CA LEU A 55 0.55 1.75 -17.93
C LEU A 55 -0.47 1.39 -19.02
N MET A 56 -1.50 2.21 -19.24
CA MET A 56 -2.50 2.00 -20.29
C MET A 56 -1.88 2.07 -21.69
N GLY A 57 -0.80 2.85 -21.87
CA GLY A 57 0.00 2.83 -23.09
C GLY A 57 0.75 1.52 -23.35
N ILE A 58 0.95 0.70 -22.31
CA ILE A 58 1.60 -0.63 -22.38
C ILE A 58 0.55 -1.73 -22.45
N ASP A 59 -0.46 -1.67 -21.58
CA ASP A 59 -1.51 -2.66 -21.44
C ASP A 59 -2.87 -1.96 -21.25
N PRO A 60 -3.72 -1.94 -22.29
CA PRO A 60 -5.01 -1.27 -22.25
C PRO A 60 -5.98 -1.82 -21.19
N SER A 61 -5.74 -3.02 -20.64
CA SER A 61 -6.60 -3.60 -19.59
C SER A 61 -6.67 -2.72 -18.34
N PHE A 62 -5.68 -1.84 -18.11
CA PHE A 62 -5.70 -0.91 -16.99
C PHE A 62 -6.82 0.15 -17.04
N GLU A 63 -7.47 0.35 -18.19
CA GLU A 63 -8.56 1.32 -18.36
C GLU A 63 -9.73 1.04 -17.40
N GLU A 64 -10.00 -0.22 -17.06
CA GLU A 64 -11.10 -0.61 -16.17
C GLU A 64 -10.99 0.00 -14.75
N PHE A 65 -9.77 0.33 -14.32
CA PHE A 65 -9.50 0.89 -13.00
C PHE A 65 -9.58 2.43 -12.96
N GLN A 66 -9.61 3.10 -14.12
CA GLN A 66 -9.59 4.56 -14.20
C GLN A 66 -10.83 5.18 -13.55
N SER A 67 -12.01 4.66 -13.89
CA SER A 67 -13.30 5.14 -13.37
C SER A 67 -13.54 4.75 -11.91
N SER A 68 -12.78 3.77 -11.39
CA SER A 68 -12.91 3.28 -10.03
C SER A 68 -11.78 3.83 -9.13
N LEU A 69 -10.60 3.22 -9.13
CA LEU A 69 -9.49 3.50 -8.21
C LEU A 69 -8.79 4.85 -8.47
N PHE A 70 -8.83 5.33 -9.71
CA PHE A 70 -8.14 6.56 -10.14
C PHE A 70 -9.11 7.68 -10.54
N SER A 71 -10.33 7.66 -9.97
CA SER A 71 -11.34 8.68 -10.22
C SER A 71 -11.29 9.82 -9.20
N SER A 72 -11.83 10.98 -9.58
CA SER A 72 -12.04 12.09 -8.64
C SER A 72 -12.91 11.69 -7.44
N THR A 73 -13.83 10.75 -7.63
CA THR A 73 -14.67 10.19 -6.56
C THR A 73 -13.84 9.37 -5.58
N ALA A 74 -12.95 8.51 -6.07
CA ALA A 74 -12.02 7.74 -5.24
C ALA A 74 -11.11 8.63 -4.38
N LYS A 75 -10.70 9.80 -4.90
CA LYS A 75 -9.95 10.79 -4.11
C LYS A 75 -10.67 11.22 -2.83
N GLY A 76 -12.01 11.22 -2.83
CA GLY A 76 -12.85 11.56 -1.67
C GLY A 76 -13.17 10.38 -0.73
N LEU A 77 -12.94 9.13 -1.14
CA LEU A 77 -13.36 7.93 -0.41
C LEU A 77 -12.53 7.64 0.85
N GLU A 78 -13.08 7.91 2.03
CA GLU A 78 -12.40 7.65 3.29
C GLU A 78 -12.78 6.27 3.86
N ARG A 79 -11.82 5.35 3.91
CA ARG A 79 -12.05 3.91 4.14
C ARG A 79 -12.56 3.61 5.56
N SER A 80 -12.15 4.42 6.51
CA SER A 80 -12.49 4.30 7.93
C SER A 80 -13.94 4.56 8.28
N VAL A 81 -14.63 5.32 7.43
CA VAL A 81 -16.04 5.67 7.61
C VAL A 81 -16.96 4.91 6.66
N GLN A 82 -16.42 4.05 5.78
CA GLN A 82 -17.23 3.24 4.88
C GLN A 82 -17.82 2.00 5.54
N THR A 83 -18.92 1.52 4.96
CA THR A 83 -19.53 0.25 5.37
C THR A 83 -18.62 -0.94 5.02
N LYS A 84 -18.77 -2.04 5.76
CA LYS A 84 -18.04 -3.29 5.51
C LYS A 84 -18.23 -3.80 4.07
N ALA A 85 -19.44 -3.71 3.53
CA ALA A 85 -19.73 -4.16 2.16
C ALA A 85 -18.99 -3.32 1.11
N VAL A 86 -18.95 -1.99 1.28
CA VAL A 86 -18.20 -1.09 0.39
C VAL A 86 -16.70 -1.39 0.46
N ASN A 87 -16.16 -1.55 1.67
CA ASN A 87 -14.75 -1.89 1.86
C ASN A 87 -14.39 -3.24 1.22
N GLN A 88 -15.26 -4.24 1.29
CA GLN A 88 -15.06 -5.53 0.63
C GLN A 88 -15.07 -5.43 -0.90
N GLN A 89 -15.88 -4.54 -1.48
CA GLN A 89 -15.87 -4.31 -2.92
C GLN A 89 -14.59 -3.59 -3.35
N LEU A 90 -14.15 -2.61 -2.56
CA LEU A 90 -12.87 -1.93 -2.76
C LEU A 90 -11.71 -2.93 -2.67
N ASP A 91 -11.73 -3.84 -1.69
CA ASP A 91 -10.73 -4.90 -1.52
C ASP A 91 -10.59 -5.75 -2.77
N LYS A 92 -11.71 -6.25 -3.31
CA LYS A 92 -11.70 -7.06 -4.53
C LYS A 92 -11.12 -6.31 -5.72
N ASN A 93 -11.49 -5.03 -5.88
CA ASN A 93 -11.02 -4.21 -6.97
C ASN A 93 -9.50 -3.94 -6.87
N ILE A 94 -9.01 -3.63 -5.66
CA ILE A 94 -7.58 -3.46 -5.38
C ILE A 94 -6.83 -4.77 -5.61
N SER A 95 -7.34 -5.90 -5.15
CA SER A 95 -6.70 -7.21 -5.38
C SER A 95 -6.60 -7.53 -6.87
N LEU A 96 -7.63 -7.24 -7.66
CA LEU A 96 -7.61 -7.42 -9.11
C LEU A 96 -6.56 -6.51 -9.77
N PHE A 97 -6.56 -5.22 -9.42
CA PHE A 97 -5.55 -4.28 -9.90
C PHE A 97 -4.11 -4.75 -9.60
N LEU A 98 -3.86 -5.22 -8.38
CA LEU A 98 -2.54 -5.71 -7.96
C LEU A 98 -2.10 -6.96 -8.73
N ILE A 99 -3.03 -7.82 -9.14
CA ILE A 99 -2.74 -8.95 -10.03
C ILE A 99 -2.30 -8.46 -11.41
N HIS A 100 -3.01 -7.49 -11.99
CA HIS A 100 -2.66 -6.90 -13.29
C HIS A 100 -1.35 -6.12 -13.23
N LEU A 101 -1.08 -5.45 -12.11
CA LEU A 101 0.12 -4.64 -11.91
C LEU A 101 1.38 -5.49 -11.68
N SER A 102 1.24 -6.70 -11.13
CA SER A 102 2.38 -7.54 -10.73
C SER A 102 3.43 -7.72 -11.83
N PRO A 103 3.09 -8.10 -13.09
CA PRO A 103 4.08 -8.22 -14.17
C PRO A 103 4.87 -6.95 -14.48
N TYR A 104 4.31 -5.78 -14.14
CA TYR A 104 4.87 -4.46 -14.44
C TYR A 104 5.50 -3.78 -13.22
N PHE A 105 5.56 -4.43 -12.06
CA PHE A 105 5.98 -3.82 -10.78
C PHE A 105 7.32 -3.07 -10.84
N MET A 106 8.27 -3.56 -11.63
CA MET A 106 9.59 -2.94 -11.78
C MET A 106 9.59 -1.67 -12.62
N LEU A 107 8.50 -1.36 -13.31
CA LEU A 107 8.33 -0.13 -14.07
C LEU A 107 7.96 1.02 -13.13
N LYS A 108 8.56 2.19 -13.35
CA LYS A 108 8.20 3.44 -12.65
C LYS A 108 6.68 3.73 -12.66
N PRO A 109 5.94 3.59 -13.78
CA PRO A 109 4.49 3.82 -13.78
C PRO A 109 3.72 2.92 -12.80
N ALA A 110 4.11 1.65 -12.65
CA ALA A 110 3.51 0.76 -11.65
C ALA A 110 3.75 1.24 -10.22
N GLN A 111 4.95 1.74 -9.93
CA GLN A 111 5.29 2.27 -8.60
C GLN A 111 4.52 3.56 -8.28
N LYS A 112 4.28 4.44 -9.27
CA LYS A 112 3.41 5.62 -9.13
C LYS A 112 1.98 5.22 -8.78
N CYS A 113 1.44 4.20 -9.45
CA CYS A 113 0.11 3.66 -9.13
C CYS A 113 0.05 3.10 -7.70
N LEU A 114 1.04 2.30 -7.29
CA LEU A 114 1.11 1.77 -5.94
C LEU A 114 1.21 2.87 -4.89
N GLU A 115 1.98 3.92 -5.13
CA GLU A 115 2.07 5.08 -4.23
C GLU A 115 0.68 5.66 -3.96
N TRP A 116 -0.12 5.91 -5.01
CA TRP A 116 -1.48 6.40 -4.86
C TRP A 116 -2.35 5.46 -4.00
N LEU A 117 -2.29 4.15 -4.26
CA LEU A 117 -3.08 3.18 -3.49
C LEU A 117 -2.64 3.07 -2.02
N ILE A 118 -1.34 3.20 -1.75
CA ILE A 118 -0.77 3.23 -0.39
C ILE A 118 -1.28 4.45 0.35
N GLN A 119 -1.26 5.63 -0.28
CA GLN A 119 -1.70 6.88 0.35
C GLN A 119 -3.22 6.94 0.51
N ARG A 120 -3.98 6.54 -0.50
CA ARG A 120 -5.42 6.76 -0.52
C ARG A 120 -6.21 5.68 0.20
N PHE A 121 -5.84 4.42 -0.02
CA PHE A 121 -6.61 3.25 0.43
C PHE A 121 -5.88 2.44 1.51
N HIS A 122 -4.68 2.88 1.90
CA HIS A 122 -3.83 2.25 2.90
C HIS A 122 -3.65 0.74 2.66
N ILE A 123 -3.36 0.36 1.41
CA ILE A 123 -3.28 -1.05 1.02
C ILE A 123 -2.23 -1.86 1.80
N HIS A 124 -1.21 -1.18 2.36
CA HIS A 124 -0.21 -1.77 3.25
C HIS A 124 -0.77 -2.17 4.62
N LEU A 125 -1.95 -1.69 5.01
CA LEU A 125 -2.67 -2.09 6.22
C LEU A 125 -3.79 -3.08 5.90
N TYR A 126 -4.61 -2.77 4.89
CA TYR A 126 -5.85 -3.51 4.60
C TYR A 126 -5.69 -4.66 3.62
N ASN A 127 -4.71 -4.59 2.72
CA ASN A 127 -4.58 -5.50 1.57
C ASN A 127 -3.21 -6.19 1.54
N GLN A 128 -2.64 -6.49 2.72
CA GLN A 128 -1.28 -7.02 2.85
C GLN A 128 -1.04 -8.29 2.03
N ASP A 129 -1.98 -9.23 2.04
CA ASP A 129 -1.88 -10.48 1.28
C ASP A 129 -1.77 -10.23 -0.23
N SER A 130 -2.61 -9.35 -0.78
CA SER A 130 -2.58 -9.00 -2.21
C SER A 130 -1.34 -8.19 -2.57
N LEU A 131 -0.92 -7.27 -1.70
CA LEU A 131 0.28 -6.47 -1.91
C LEU A 131 1.54 -7.34 -1.91
N ILE A 132 1.68 -8.25 -0.93
CA ILE A 132 2.76 -9.22 -0.91
C ILE A 132 2.70 -10.10 -2.16
N GLY A 133 1.53 -10.63 -2.52
CA GLY A 133 1.37 -11.46 -3.72
C GLY A 133 1.82 -10.75 -5.00
N CYS A 134 1.53 -9.45 -5.12
CA CYS A 134 1.97 -8.62 -6.24
C CYS A 134 3.50 -8.49 -6.35
N VAL A 135 4.20 -8.39 -5.22
CA VAL A 135 5.63 -8.08 -5.20
C VAL A 135 6.53 -9.30 -4.96
N LEU A 136 5.97 -10.42 -4.50
CA LEU A 136 6.71 -11.64 -4.18
C LEU A 136 7.57 -12.18 -5.33
N PRO A 137 7.15 -12.11 -6.61
CA PRO A 137 8.03 -12.51 -7.72
C PRO A 137 9.34 -11.73 -7.79
N TYR A 138 9.43 -10.57 -7.14
CA TYR A 138 10.57 -9.65 -7.14
C TYR A 138 11.33 -9.64 -5.82
N HIS A 139 11.28 -10.73 -5.04
CA HIS A 139 11.85 -10.84 -3.69
C HIS A 139 13.36 -10.56 -3.58
N GLU A 140 14.11 -10.66 -4.69
CA GLU A 140 15.55 -10.36 -4.74
C GLU A 140 15.86 -8.88 -4.93
N THR A 141 14.85 -8.01 -5.01
CA THR A 141 15.01 -6.59 -5.36
C THR A 141 14.94 -5.68 -4.14
N ASN A 142 15.64 -4.55 -4.20
CA ASN A 142 15.54 -3.51 -3.16
C ASN A 142 14.11 -2.94 -3.05
N LEU A 143 13.37 -2.93 -4.17
CA LEU A 143 11.99 -2.44 -4.20
C LEU A 143 11.05 -3.35 -3.40
N PHE A 144 11.26 -4.66 -3.46
CA PHE A 144 10.55 -5.61 -2.60
C PHE A 144 10.79 -5.32 -1.13
N VAL A 145 12.05 -5.12 -0.71
CA VAL A 145 12.39 -4.77 0.68
C VAL A 145 11.65 -3.50 1.10
N ARG A 146 11.63 -2.48 0.24
CA ARG A 146 10.91 -1.22 0.52
C ARG A 146 9.42 -1.44 0.74
N VAL A 147 8.78 -2.32 -0.03
CA VAL A 147 7.36 -2.68 0.17
C VAL A 147 7.16 -3.43 1.49
N ILE A 148 8.00 -4.41 1.83
CA ILE A 148 7.90 -5.14 3.10
C ILE A 148 8.09 -4.22 4.31
N GLN A 149 8.92 -3.19 4.20
CA GLN A 149 9.11 -2.20 5.25
C GLN A 149 7.84 -1.41 5.60
N LEU A 150 6.92 -1.23 4.62
CA LEU A 150 5.64 -0.55 4.81
C LEU A 150 4.63 -1.37 5.63
N LEU A 151 4.83 -2.68 5.75
CA LEU A 151 3.87 -3.58 6.40
C LEU A 151 4.14 -3.66 7.91
N ASP A 152 3.08 -3.69 8.74
CA ASP A 152 3.21 -3.99 10.16
C ASP A 152 3.14 -5.50 10.44
N ILE A 153 4.29 -6.17 10.26
CA ILE A 153 4.44 -7.63 10.42
C ILE A 153 5.29 -8.02 11.66
N LYS A 154 5.50 -7.09 12.60
CA LYS A 154 6.38 -7.30 13.78
C LYS A 154 5.84 -8.36 14.73
N SER A 155 4.53 -8.58 14.73
CA SER A 155 3.89 -9.56 15.62
C SER A 155 4.28 -10.99 15.23
N PRO A 156 4.80 -11.81 16.16
CA PRO A 156 5.15 -13.21 15.88
C PRO A 156 3.98 -14.09 15.41
N THR A 157 2.75 -13.64 15.68
CA THR A 157 1.52 -14.34 15.28
C THR A 157 1.00 -13.90 13.91
N HIS A 158 1.64 -12.91 13.29
CA HIS A 158 1.29 -12.43 11.97
C HIS A 158 1.67 -13.46 10.91
N LYS A 159 0.79 -13.72 9.94
CA LYS A 159 1.00 -14.69 8.85
C LYS A 159 2.33 -14.48 8.11
N TRP A 160 2.70 -13.23 7.91
CA TRP A 160 3.91 -12.82 7.17
C TRP A 160 5.10 -12.50 8.07
N HIS A 161 5.05 -12.83 9.37
CA HIS A 161 6.12 -12.52 10.32
C HIS A 161 7.48 -13.08 9.91
N TRP A 162 7.52 -14.19 9.16
CA TRP A 162 8.75 -14.75 8.64
C TRP A 162 9.56 -13.79 7.75
N MET A 163 8.93 -12.73 7.21
CA MET A 163 9.58 -11.66 6.46
C MET A 163 10.09 -10.49 7.33
N ASP A 164 9.80 -10.45 8.63
CA ASP A 164 10.23 -9.35 9.52
C ASP A 164 11.77 -9.12 9.53
N PRO A 165 12.63 -10.16 9.50
CA PRO A 165 14.08 -9.96 9.41
C PRO A 165 14.54 -9.18 8.16
N ILE A 166 13.76 -9.22 7.07
CA ILE A 166 14.06 -8.54 5.81
C ILE A 166 13.96 -7.02 5.98
N ARG A 167 13.14 -6.54 6.92
CA ARG A 167 12.92 -5.10 7.14
C ARG A 167 14.14 -4.38 7.70
N VAL A 168 15.06 -5.12 8.32
CA VAL A 168 16.15 -4.60 9.17
C VAL A 168 17.44 -4.29 8.39
N LYS A 169 17.56 -4.67 7.11
CA LYS A 169 18.80 -4.47 6.33
C LYS A 169 18.54 -3.67 5.05
N TYR A 170 19.47 -2.75 4.75
CA TYR A 170 19.95 -2.28 3.42
C TYR A 170 20.21 -0.77 3.25
N PHE A 171 19.91 0.11 4.21
CA PHE A 171 20.15 1.57 4.04
C PHE A 171 20.83 2.30 5.20
N THR A 172 21.70 1.64 5.98
CA THR A 172 22.54 2.33 6.98
C THR A 172 24.00 2.54 6.59
N ASP A 173 24.51 2.03 5.45
CA ASP A 173 25.93 2.17 5.08
C ASP A 173 26.16 2.66 3.64
N ALA A 174 25.64 3.84 3.30
CA ALA A 174 26.15 4.62 2.17
C ALA A 174 25.99 6.12 2.47
N ARG A 175 26.95 6.65 3.24
CA ARG A 175 27.31 8.07 3.26
C ARG A 175 28.75 8.19 2.79
#